data_AF-A0A7S3EYR2-F1
#
_entry.id   AF-A0A7S3EYR2-F1
#
_cell.length_a   1.000
_cell.length_b   1.000
_cell.length_c   1.000
_cell.angle_alpha   90.00
_cell.angle_beta   90.00
_cell.angle_gamma   90.00
#
_symmetry.space_group_name_H-M   'P 1'
#
loop_
_entity.id
_entity.type
_entity.pdbx_description
1 polymer ?
#
loop_
_entity_poly.entity_id
_entity_poly.type
_entity_poly.pdbx_seq_one_letter_code
_entity_poly.pdbx_strand_id
1 'polypeptide(L)'
;VTLAPPHSYAINSLCWSPTSAHLLLSAGFDAPLQLHDVRKPSAPLFTYRGHVRETPQKGIHRPTFCHGGRAVCAIGDGLDALSMYCTSTGATLSRGDLPSSQLASGGKTLLLLPASERSPTELLSVASGRWITVFQPSGA
;
A
#
# COMPACT_ATOMS: atom_id res chain seq x y z
N VAL A 1 9.75 23.14 -17.34
CA VAL A 1 10.23 21.80 -16.91
C VAL A 1 9.09 20.83 -17.13
N THR A 2 9.20 19.95 -18.13
CA THR A 2 8.19 18.91 -18.37
C THR A 2 8.66 17.66 -17.64
N LEU A 3 8.04 17.38 -16.50
CA LEU A 3 8.33 16.16 -15.76
C LEU A 3 7.69 14.97 -16.48
N ALA A 4 8.41 13.86 -16.58
CA ALA A 4 7.79 12.61 -17.02
C ALA A 4 6.66 12.25 -16.04
N PRO A 5 5.51 11.77 -16.53
CA PRO A 5 4.43 11.38 -15.63
C PRO A 5 4.92 10.23 -14.72
N PRO A 6 4.61 10.28 -13.42
CA PRO A 6 5.06 9.26 -12.47
C PRO A 6 4.47 7.88 -12.81
N HIS A 7 3.22 7.84 -13.25
CA HIS A 7 2.49 6.63 -13.61
C HIS A 7 2.16 6.60 -15.11
N SER A 8 2.18 5.41 -15.72
CA SER A 8 1.83 5.23 -17.14
C SER A 8 0.33 5.29 -17.40
N TYR A 9 -0.48 5.26 -16.34
CA TYR A 9 -1.94 5.31 -16.37
C TYR A 9 -2.46 6.32 -15.34
N ALA A 10 -3.76 6.59 -15.36
CA ALA A 10 -4.38 7.53 -14.42
C ALA A 10 -4.13 7.12 -12.97
N ILE A 11 -3.67 8.08 -12.17
CA ILE A 11 -3.52 7.96 -10.72
C ILE A 11 -4.93 7.91 -10.12
N ASN A 12 -5.16 6.95 -9.22
CA ASN A 12 -6.47 6.75 -8.59
C ASN A 12 -6.42 6.81 -7.05
N SER A 13 -5.22 6.87 -6.47
CA SER A 13 -5.03 6.95 -5.03
C SER A 13 -3.78 7.73 -4.67
N LEU A 14 -3.88 8.55 -3.63
CA LEU A 14 -2.80 9.32 -3.03
C LEU A 14 -2.92 9.23 -1.51
N CYS A 15 -1.79 9.07 -0.82
CA CYS A 15 -1.74 9.00 0.63
C CYS A 15 -0.50 9.74 1.14
N TRP A 16 -0.68 10.73 2.01
CA TRP A 16 0.44 11.42 2.66
C TRP A 16 0.98 10.58 3.81
N SER A 17 2.30 10.65 4.04
CA SER A 17 2.90 10.02 5.20
C SER A 17 2.36 10.63 6.50
N PRO A 18 2.01 9.81 7.50
CA PRO A 18 1.51 10.32 8.79
C PRO A 18 2.61 10.99 9.63
N THR A 19 3.88 10.78 9.29
CA THR A 19 5.05 11.25 10.06
C THR A 19 5.97 12.16 9.28
N SER A 20 5.73 12.36 7.99
CA SER A 20 6.53 13.26 7.15
C SER A 20 5.67 14.05 6.18
N ALA A 21 5.69 15.38 6.32
CA ALA A 21 5.02 16.29 5.38
C ALA A 21 5.65 16.31 3.97
N HIS A 22 6.72 15.55 3.75
CA HIS A 22 7.45 15.52 2.50
C HIS A 22 7.21 14.25 1.69
N LEU A 23 6.66 13.22 2.31
CA LEU A 23 6.47 11.91 1.67
C LEU A 23 5.03 11.72 1.22
N LEU A 24 4.86 11.44 -0.07
CA LEU A 24 3.57 11.16 -0.71
C LEU A 24 3.64 9.80 -1.40
N LEU A 25 2.69 8.94 -1.11
CA LEU A 25 2.50 7.66 -1.79
C LEU A 25 1.43 7.81 -2.87
N SER A 26 1.68 7.25 -4.05
CA SER A 26 0.74 7.22 -5.17
C SER A 26 0.53 5.81 -5.72
N ALA A 27 -0.68 5.58 -6.23
CA ALA A 27 -1.04 4.40 -7.00
C ALA A 27 -1.92 4.79 -8.20
N GLY A 28 -1.75 4.08 -9.31
CA GLY A 28 -2.54 4.26 -10.52
C GLY A 28 -3.21 2.97 -10.97
N PHE A 29 -3.73 3.00 -12.20
CA PHE A 29 -4.15 1.79 -12.90
C PHE A 29 -2.96 1.05 -13.53
N ASP A 30 -1.73 1.50 -13.32
CA ASP A 30 -0.53 0.70 -13.53
C ASP A 30 -0.24 -0.19 -12.31
N ALA A 31 0.66 -1.14 -12.50
CA ALA A 31 1.03 -2.10 -11.48
C ALA A 31 1.89 -1.57 -10.32
N PRO A 32 2.81 -0.60 -10.47
CA PRO A 32 3.65 -0.16 -9.36
C PRO A 32 2.98 0.86 -8.44
N LEU A 33 3.35 0.83 -7.16
CA LEU A 33 3.17 1.97 -6.25
C LEU A 33 4.43 2.82 -6.27
N GLN A 34 4.29 4.12 -6.01
CA GLN A 34 5.44 5.01 -5.98
C GLN A 34 5.42 5.89 -4.73
N LEU A 35 6.55 5.95 -4.04
CA LEU A 35 6.79 6.89 -2.95
C LEU A 35 7.57 8.09 -3.49
N HIS A 36 7.13 9.29 -3.19
CA HIS A 36 7.70 10.55 -3.67
C HIS A 36 8.18 11.41 -2.51
N ASP A 37 9.32 12.07 -2.68
CA ASP A 37 9.69 13.23 -1.85
C ASP A 37 9.29 14.50 -2.61
N VAL A 38 8.29 15.23 -2.12
CA VAL A 38 7.76 16.41 -2.83
C VAL A 38 8.77 17.57 -2.91
N ARG A 39 9.85 17.52 -2.12
CA ARG A 39 10.97 18.47 -2.23
C ARG A 39 11.88 18.15 -3.41
N LYS A 40 11.80 16.92 -3.95
CA LYS A 40 12.59 16.42 -5.10
C LYS A 40 11.66 15.69 -6.09
N PRO A 41 10.75 16.42 -6.77
CA PRO A 41 9.67 15.81 -7.56
C PRO A 41 10.10 15.25 -8.92
N SER A 42 11.40 15.24 -9.23
CA SER A 42 11.91 14.80 -10.54
C SER A 42 11.74 13.31 -10.79
N ALA A 43 11.70 12.50 -9.73
CA ALA A 43 11.53 11.06 -9.79
C ALA A 43 10.98 10.53 -8.46
N PRO A 44 10.28 9.39 -8.45
CA PRO A 44 9.90 8.73 -7.21
C PRO A 44 11.14 8.33 -6.41
N LEU A 45 11.05 8.46 -5.09
CA LEU A 45 12.05 7.97 -4.15
C LEU A 45 12.16 6.44 -4.22
N PHE A 46 11.01 5.74 -4.23
CA PHE A 46 10.95 4.30 -4.36
C PHE A 46 9.78 3.87 -5.26
N THR A 47 9.94 2.74 -5.94
CA THR A 47 8.90 2.08 -6.73
C THR A 47 8.66 0.68 -6.17
N TYR A 48 7.47 0.42 -5.65
CA TYR A 48 7.10 -0.85 -5.01
C TYR A 48 6.35 -1.74 -6.00
N ARG A 49 6.79 -3.00 -6.12
CA ARG A 49 6.30 -3.96 -7.12
C ARG A 49 5.91 -5.31 -6.53
N GLY A 50 5.16 -6.08 -7.31
CA GLY A 50 4.77 -7.46 -6.99
C GLY A 50 3.60 -7.62 -6.02
N HIS A 51 2.96 -6.53 -5.56
CA HIS A 51 1.67 -6.64 -4.87
C HIS A 51 0.54 -7.02 -5.83
N VAL A 52 0.68 -6.67 -7.12
CA VAL A 52 -0.21 -7.05 -8.22
C VAL A 52 0.59 -7.60 -9.39
N ARG A 53 -0.11 -8.18 -10.38
CA ARG A 53 0.48 -8.55 -11.67
C ARG A 53 0.90 -7.29 -12.41
N GLU A 54 1.99 -7.38 -13.19
CA GLU A 54 2.53 -6.30 -14.03
C GLU A 54 1.66 -6.08 -15.29
N THR A 55 0.39 -5.78 -15.06
CA THR A 55 -0.65 -5.50 -16.05
C THR A 55 -1.46 -4.29 -15.61
N PRO A 56 -2.21 -3.65 -16.53
CA PRO A 56 -3.17 -2.62 -16.12
C PRO A 56 -4.18 -3.18 -15.12
N GLN A 57 -4.37 -2.44 -14.03
CA GLN A 57 -5.25 -2.80 -12.94
C GLN A 57 -6.69 -2.43 -13.28
N LYS A 58 -7.64 -3.23 -12.77
CA LYS A 58 -9.08 -2.98 -12.97
C LYS A 58 -9.72 -2.30 -11.76
N GLY A 59 -9.16 -2.52 -10.57
CA GLY A 59 -9.61 -1.91 -9.32
C GLY A 59 -8.82 -0.66 -8.89
N ILE A 60 -9.42 0.11 -7.99
CA ILE A 60 -8.73 1.20 -7.28
C ILE A 60 -7.96 0.59 -6.11
N HIS A 61 -6.65 0.77 -6.11
CA HIS A 61 -5.77 0.30 -5.05
C HIS A 61 -5.59 1.37 -4.00
N ARG A 62 -5.87 1.03 -2.74
CA ARG A 62 -5.69 1.93 -1.59
C ARG A 62 -4.54 1.45 -0.73
N PRO A 63 -3.28 1.64 -1.15
CA PRO A 63 -2.17 1.36 -0.26
C PRO A 63 -2.19 2.35 0.91
N THR A 64 -1.69 1.92 2.06
CA THR A 64 -1.64 2.75 3.26
C THR A 64 -0.25 2.71 3.87
N PHE A 65 0.17 3.84 4.44
CA PHE A 65 1.27 3.80 5.40
C PHE A 65 0.87 2.94 6.61
N CYS A 66 1.86 2.25 7.17
CA CYS A 66 1.78 1.49 8.39
C CYS A 66 3.12 1.57 9.14
N HIS A 67 3.21 0.93 10.29
CA HIS A 67 4.32 0.91 11.22
C HIS A 67 4.77 2.32 11.61
N GLY A 68 3.80 3.22 11.83
CA GLY A 68 4.06 4.65 12.09
C GLY A 68 4.69 5.38 10.90
N GLY A 69 4.36 4.97 9.67
CA GLY A 69 4.91 5.54 8.44
C GLY A 69 6.25 4.95 7.99
N ARG A 70 6.80 3.97 8.72
CA ARG A 70 8.05 3.26 8.36
C ARG A 70 7.84 2.18 7.29
N ALA A 71 6.58 1.81 7.04
CA ALA A 71 6.22 0.85 6.03
C ALA A 71 4.98 1.28 5.24
N VAL A 72 4.77 0.62 4.10
CA VAL A 72 3.57 0.73 3.26
C VAL A 72 3.00 -0.66 3.08
N CYS A 73 1.69 -0.81 3.30
CA CYS A 73 0.95 -2.04 3.02
C CYS A 73 0.05 -1.87 1.80
N ALA A 74 -0.06 -2.93 1.00
CA ALA A 74 -0.92 -2.98 -0.18
C ALA A 74 -1.51 -4.38 -0.40
N ILE A 75 -2.77 -4.43 -0.84
CA ILE A 75 -3.46 -5.67 -1.21
C ILE A 75 -3.36 -5.84 -2.73
N GLY A 76 -3.11 -7.07 -3.17
CA GLY A 76 -3.12 -7.42 -4.58
C GLY A 76 -4.51 -7.63 -5.17
N ASP A 77 -4.80 -6.94 -6.28
CA ASP A 77 -5.79 -7.42 -7.26
C ASP A 77 -5.32 -8.74 -7.86
N GLY A 78 -6.17 -9.76 -7.82
CA GLY A 78 -5.95 -11.05 -8.50
C GLY A 78 -4.75 -11.90 -8.06
N LEU A 79 -3.90 -11.43 -7.13
CA LEU A 79 -2.82 -12.22 -6.53
C LEU A 79 -3.13 -12.68 -5.11
N ASP A 80 -4.30 -12.31 -4.56
CA ASP A 80 -4.72 -12.66 -3.20
C ASP A 80 -3.60 -12.50 -2.17
N ALA A 81 -2.78 -11.45 -2.28
CA ALA A 81 -1.60 -11.25 -1.46
C ALA A 81 -1.68 -9.91 -0.72
N LEU A 82 -1.18 -9.89 0.52
CA LEU A 82 -0.88 -8.69 1.28
C LEU A 82 0.64 -8.48 1.25
N SER A 83 1.08 -7.35 0.71
CA SER A 83 2.50 -6.99 0.64
C SER A 83 2.80 -5.81 1.55
N MET A 84 3.98 -5.83 2.17
CA MET A 84 4.51 -4.75 3.00
C MET A 84 5.89 -4.32 2.49
N TYR A 85 6.13 -3.02 2.42
CA TYR A 85 7.33 -2.41 1.89
C TYR A 85 7.94 -1.40 2.87
N CYS A 86 9.26 -1.26 2.88
CA CYS A 86 9.97 -0.31 3.72
C CYS A 86 10.01 1.08 3.07
N THR A 87 9.73 2.13 3.85
CA THR A 87 9.75 3.52 3.35
C THR A 87 11.12 4.17 3.34
N SER A 88 12.12 3.60 4.02
CA SER A 88 13.49 4.13 4.04
C SER A 88 14.43 3.43 3.07
N THR A 89 14.20 2.14 2.78
CA THR A 89 15.09 1.34 1.91
C THR A 89 14.47 0.96 0.58
N GLY A 90 13.14 1.10 0.44
CA GLY A 90 12.43 0.60 -0.74
C GLY A 90 12.18 -0.91 -0.74
N ALA A 91 12.72 -1.65 0.23
CA ALA A 91 12.70 -3.11 0.23
C ALA A 91 11.30 -3.70 0.47
N THR A 92 11.03 -4.88 -0.09
CA THR A 92 9.86 -5.68 0.32
C THR A 92 10.17 -6.31 1.67
N LEU A 93 9.37 -6.00 2.69
CA LEU A 93 9.54 -6.51 4.05
C LEU A 93 8.84 -7.85 4.25
N SER A 94 7.62 -7.98 3.71
CA SER A 94 6.82 -9.18 3.84
C SER A 94 5.82 -9.29 2.70
N ARG A 95 5.47 -10.53 2.35
CA ARG A 95 4.37 -10.84 1.44
C ARG A 95 3.72 -12.13 1.93
N GLY A 96 2.43 -12.06 2.21
CA GLY A 96 1.64 -13.20 2.67
C GLY A 96 0.40 -13.38 1.82
N ASP A 97 0.00 -14.63 1.64
CA ASP A 97 -1.23 -14.95 0.95
C ASP A 97 -2.44 -14.70 1.87
N LEU A 98 -3.42 -14.01 1.34
CA LEU A 98 -4.75 -13.87 1.90
C LEU A 98 -5.56 -15.12 1.49
N PRO A 99 -6.34 -15.73 2.40
CA PRO A 99 -7.09 -16.93 2.06
C PRO A 99 -8.10 -16.63 0.95
N SER A 100 -7.95 -17.26 -0.21
CA SER A 100 -8.83 -17.03 -1.37
C SER A 100 -10.30 -17.33 -1.07
N SER A 101 -10.58 -18.27 -0.16
CA SER A 101 -11.92 -18.57 0.35
C SER A 101 -12.60 -17.41 1.10
N GLN A 102 -11.80 -16.45 1.58
CA GLN A 102 -12.26 -15.27 2.31
C GLN A 102 -12.27 -14.01 1.44
N LEU A 103 -11.92 -14.11 0.16
CA LEU A 103 -11.83 -12.98 -0.76
C LEU A 103 -12.95 -13.03 -1.79
N ALA A 104 -13.80 -12.00 -1.78
CA ALA A 104 -14.67 -11.74 -2.91
C ALA A 104 -13.84 -11.36 -4.15
N SER A 105 -14.38 -11.69 -5.33
CA SER A 105 -13.78 -11.36 -6.64
C SER A 105 -13.71 -9.85 -6.92
N GLY A 106 -14.24 -9.01 -6.03
CA GLY A 106 -14.13 -7.56 -6.08
C GLY A 106 -14.44 -6.93 -4.71
N GLY A 107 -14.04 -5.67 -4.53
CA GLY A 107 -14.38 -4.88 -3.33
C GLY A 107 -13.55 -5.21 -2.09
N LYS A 108 -12.22 -5.31 -2.23
CA LYS A 108 -11.30 -5.44 -1.09
C LYS A 108 -10.95 -4.06 -0.56
N THR A 109 -10.97 -3.87 0.75
CA THR A 109 -10.50 -2.63 1.41
C THR A 109 -9.50 -2.96 2.50
N LEU A 110 -8.42 -2.19 2.55
CA LEU A 110 -7.46 -2.20 3.64
C LEU A 110 -7.79 -1.03 4.58
N LEU A 111 -7.90 -1.30 5.87
CA LEU A 111 -8.01 -0.29 6.91
C LEU A 111 -6.87 -0.45 7.91
N LEU A 112 -6.23 0.66 8.22
CA LEU A 112 -5.24 0.77 9.28
C LEU A 112 -5.91 1.34 10.53
N LEU A 113 -5.75 0.64 11.65
CA LEU A 113 -6.04 1.17 12.97
C LEU A 113 -4.70 1.54 13.63
N PRO A 114 -4.37 2.84 13.72
CA PRO A 114 -3.09 3.27 14.27
C PRO A 114 -2.97 2.88 15.74
N ALA A 115 -1.73 2.66 16.19
CA ALA A 115 -1.45 2.53 17.61
C ALA A 115 -1.91 3.79 18.37
N SER A 116 -2.38 3.60 19.59
CA SER A 116 -2.82 4.66 20.50
C SER A 116 -2.31 4.40 21.92
N GLU A 117 -2.43 5.41 22.79
CA GLU A 117 -2.16 5.28 24.24
C GLU A 117 -2.87 4.06 24.88
N ARG A 118 -4.04 3.65 24.34
CA ARG A 118 -4.83 2.53 24.85
C ARG A 118 -4.52 1.18 24.18
N SER A 119 -3.89 1.20 23.01
CA SER A 119 -3.50 0.01 22.26
C SER A 119 -2.17 0.30 21.57
N PRO A 120 -1.03 -0.15 22.13
CA PRO A 120 0.30 0.16 21.60
C PRO A 120 0.55 -0.49 20.24
N THR A 121 -0.32 -1.42 19.83
CA THR A 121 -0.19 -2.15 18.57
C THR A 121 -1.09 -1.56 17.51
N GLU A 122 -0.50 -1.28 16.35
CA GLU A 122 -1.21 -0.96 15.13
C GLU A 122 -1.85 -2.23 14.56
N LEU A 123 -3.07 -2.14 14.04
CA LEU A 123 -3.76 -3.29 13.43
C LEU A 123 -4.06 -2.98 11.96
N LEU A 124 -3.82 -3.97 11.09
CA LEU A 124 -4.28 -3.94 9.71
C LEU A 124 -5.52 -4.80 9.60
N SER A 125 -6.55 -4.33 8.93
CA SER A 125 -7.73 -5.14 8.64
C SER A 125 -8.03 -5.14 7.16
N VAL A 126 -8.38 -6.31 6.63
CA VAL A 126 -8.84 -6.49 5.27
C VAL A 126 -10.31 -6.85 5.31
N ALA A 127 -11.14 -6.02 4.69
CA ALA A 127 -12.55 -6.33 4.46
C ALA A 127 -12.74 -6.81 3.02
N SER A 128 -13.42 -7.95 2.84
CA SER A 128 -13.74 -8.52 1.53
C SER A 128 -15.03 -9.34 1.59
N GLY A 129 -16.06 -8.90 0.86
CA GLY A 129 -17.37 -9.54 0.88
C GLY A 129 -17.98 -9.56 2.29
N ARG A 130 -18.13 -10.76 2.87
CA ARG A 130 -18.67 -10.97 4.23
C ARG A 130 -17.60 -11.10 5.32
N TRP A 131 -16.33 -11.02 4.96
CA TRP A 131 -15.22 -11.33 5.84
C TRP A 131 -14.45 -10.07 6.23
N ILE A 132 -14.04 -10.02 7.49
CA ILE A 132 -13.08 -9.06 8.01
C ILE A 132 -11.95 -9.87 8.65
N THR A 133 -10.74 -9.74 8.12
CA THR A 133 -9.54 -10.39 8.66
C THR A 133 -8.66 -9.32 9.28
N VAL A 134 -8.32 -9.47 10.56
CA VAL A 134 -7.45 -8.55 11.30
C VAL A 134 -6.06 -9.17 11.43
N PHE A 135 -5.05 -8.42 11.03
CA PHE A 135 -3.65 -8.73 11.12
C PHE A 135 -3.02 -7.81 12.16
N GLN A 136 -2.47 -8.42 13.19
CA GLN A 136 -1.57 -7.74 14.11
C GLN A 136 -0.15 -7.94 13.58
N PRO A 137 0.59 -6.88 13.23
CA PRO A 137 2.03 -7.00 12.99
C PRO A 137 2.65 -7.51 14.31
N SER A 138 3.03 -8.79 14.34
CA SER A 138 3.84 -9.32 15.42
C SER A 138 5.19 -8.63 15.33
N GLY A 139 5.57 -7.88 16.36
CA GLY A 139 6.88 -7.27 16.44
C GLY A 139 7.98 -8.32 16.38
N ALA A 140 8.82 -8.25 15.35
CA ALA A 140 10.17 -8.78 15.31
C ALA A 140 11.03 -7.76 14.56
#